data_AF-D5AE08-F1
#
_entry.id   AF-D5AE08-F1
#
_cell.length_a   1.000
_cell.length_b   1.000
_cell.length_c   1.000
_cell.angle_alpha   90.00
_cell.angle_beta   90.00
_cell.angle_gamma   90.00
#
_symmetry.space_group_name_H-M   'P 1'
#
loop_
_entity.id
_entity.type
_entity.pdbx_description
1 polymer ?
#
loop_
_entity_poly.entity_id
_entity_poly.type
_entity_poly.pdbx_seq_one_letter_code
_entity_poly.pdbx_strand_id
1 'polypeptide(L)'
;MVMLTIPEEDTKQRADIKAVEKTVSKNAMAEPENKPAAENGKISTKPMPESDDEEEVSDVDAKDLKTAKGLSIHDQLLVFFNDFLQKEKSPNQLVEYMQSLSGSPQELMTALFEALFKGVGKGFSKEVAKKKIYLSKALQIEDSQLLLLNAVDAFCKHASADAVKEVALVLKVLYDDDILEEDVIFHWYDNRTLGAEGNNSSMWKNIKPFVEWLRSAESESEED
;
A
#
# COMPACT_ATOMS: atom_id res chain seq x y z
N MET A 1 61.49 -19.02 13.48
CA MET A 1 61.10 -17.71 14.03
C MET A 1 60.96 -16.76 12.84
N VAL A 2 59.75 -16.67 12.30
CA VAL A 2 59.48 -15.92 11.06
C VAL A 2 58.75 -14.65 11.50
N MET A 3 59.39 -13.49 11.32
CA MET A 3 58.79 -12.20 11.63
C MET A 3 57.74 -11.86 10.57
N LEU A 4 56.47 -11.91 10.97
CA LEU A 4 55.36 -11.39 10.19
C LEU A 4 55.27 -9.87 10.45
N THR A 5 55.72 -9.10 9.46
CA THR A 5 55.53 -7.65 9.41
C THR A 5 54.13 -7.36 8.89
N ILE A 6 53.29 -6.76 9.74
CA ILE A 6 51.96 -6.25 9.40
C ILE A 6 52.13 -4.85 8.80
N PRO A 7 51.54 -4.53 7.63
CA PRO A 7 51.54 -3.16 7.11
C PRO A 7 50.51 -2.27 7.83
N GLU A 8 50.99 -1.14 8.36
CA GLU A 8 50.21 0.01 8.84
C GLU A 8 49.51 0.73 7.66
N GLU A 9 48.19 0.70 7.61
CA GLU A 9 47.42 1.62 6.76
C GLU A 9 46.08 1.99 7.41
N ASP A 10 46.13 2.75 8.50
CA ASP A 10 44.91 3.23 9.18
C ASP A 10 45.17 4.55 9.92
N THR A 11 45.21 5.68 9.20
CA THR A 11 45.22 7.03 9.83
C THR A 11 44.56 8.14 8.99
N LYS A 12 43.70 7.82 8.00
CA LYS A 12 42.99 8.83 7.19
C LYS A 12 41.47 8.82 7.28
N GLN A 13 40.90 8.25 8.33
CA GLN A 13 39.43 8.20 8.52
C GLN A 13 38.93 8.84 9.82
N ARG A 14 39.73 9.74 10.42
CA ARG A 14 39.43 10.36 11.73
C ARG A 14 39.22 11.88 11.70
N ALA A 15 38.89 12.47 10.55
CA ALA A 15 38.77 13.94 10.40
C ALA A 15 37.34 14.49 10.18
N ASP A 16 36.34 13.68 9.83
CA ASP A 16 35.01 14.22 9.40
C ASP A 16 33.86 14.07 10.41
N ILE A 17 34.12 13.67 11.66
CA ILE A 17 33.08 13.52 12.72
C ILE A 17 32.85 14.83 13.52
N LYS A 18 33.50 15.95 13.18
CA LYS A 18 33.40 17.19 13.97
C LYS A 18 32.48 18.30 13.41
N ALA A 19 31.65 18.02 12.40
CA ALA A 19 30.83 19.04 11.74
C ALA A 19 29.30 18.93 11.94
N VAL A 20 28.79 17.99 12.75
CA VAL A 20 27.34 17.71 12.88
C VAL A 20 26.70 18.08 14.22
N GLU A 21 27.38 18.81 15.12
CA GLU A 21 26.83 19.19 16.43
C GLU A 21 26.67 20.71 16.66
N LYS A 22 26.42 21.52 15.63
CA LYS A 22 26.26 22.98 15.83
C LYS A 22 25.15 23.67 15.03
N THR A 23 23.99 23.03 14.87
CA THR A 23 22.80 23.69 14.29
C THR A 23 21.47 23.30 14.94
N VAL A 24 21.46 22.74 16.15
CA VAL A 24 20.23 22.58 16.96
C VAL A 24 20.41 23.33 18.28
N SER A 25 20.05 24.62 18.28
CA SER A 25 19.58 25.35 19.47
C SER A 25 19.42 26.83 19.13
N LYS A 26 18.19 27.23 18.83
CA LYS A 26 17.53 28.50 19.21
C LYS A 26 16.31 28.71 18.32
N ASN A 27 15.13 28.41 18.88
CA ASN A 27 14.08 29.42 18.99
C ASN A 27 12.93 28.86 19.83
N ALA A 28 12.81 29.42 21.03
CA ALA A 28 11.66 29.31 21.89
C ALA A 28 10.84 30.60 21.77
N MET A 29 9.51 30.42 21.78
CA MET A 29 8.50 31.25 22.43
C MET A 29 8.17 32.64 21.86
N ALA A 30 6.95 32.76 21.32
CA ALA A 30 6.07 33.91 21.53
C ALA A 30 4.61 33.54 21.19
N GLU A 31 3.78 33.47 22.23
CA GLU A 31 2.33 33.72 22.21
C GLU A 31 2.09 35.23 22.06
N PRO A 32 0.95 35.68 21.51
CA PRO A 32 -0.10 36.13 22.46
C PRO A 32 -1.54 35.86 22.01
N GLU A 33 -2.41 35.67 23.01
CA GLU A 33 -3.87 35.75 22.95
C GLU A 33 -4.38 37.13 22.43
N ASN A 34 -5.46 37.15 21.64
CA ASN A 34 -6.73 37.79 22.03
C ASN A 34 -7.91 37.47 21.08
N LYS A 35 -9.07 37.19 21.69
CA LYS A 35 -10.44 36.98 21.15
C LYS A 35 -11.16 38.36 21.02
N PRO A 36 -12.50 38.48 20.81
CA PRO A 36 -13.47 37.79 19.92
C PRO A 36 -14.43 38.80 19.21
N ALA A 37 -15.36 38.33 18.35
CA ALA A 37 -16.75 38.83 18.13
C ALA A 37 -17.30 38.25 16.79
N ALA A 38 -18.33 37.40 16.80
CA ALA A 38 -19.78 37.73 16.69
C ALA A 38 -20.18 38.15 15.25
N GLU A 39 -21.30 37.78 14.63
CA GLU A 39 -22.53 37.06 14.96
C GLU A 39 -23.43 37.10 13.69
N ASN A 40 -24.42 36.19 13.60
CA ASN A 40 -25.62 36.17 12.71
C ASN A 40 -25.44 35.91 11.20
N GLY A 41 -26.25 35.08 10.54
CA GLY A 41 -27.42 34.31 10.98
C GLY A 41 -28.26 33.82 9.79
N LYS A 42 -29.32 33.07 10.13
CA LYS A 42 -30.56 32.76 9.39
C LYS A 42 -30.77 31.35 8.81
N ILE A 43 -31.63 30.66 9.55
CA ILE A 43 -32.57 29.59 9.19
C ILE A 43 -33.52 30.03 8.06
N SER A 44 -33.85 29.12 7.12
CA SER A 44 -35.23 28.96 6.63
C SER A 44 -35.44 27.61 5.92
N THR A 45 -36.33 26.83 6.53
CA THR A 45 -37.24 25.81 5.96
C THR A 45 -37.88 26.27 4.63
N LYS A 46 -38.31 25.43 3.66
CA LYS A 46 -39.34 24.35 3.68
C LYS A 46 -39.49 23.76 2.23
N PRO A 47 -40.46 22.89 1.87
CA PRO A 47 -40.27 21.52 1.34
C PRO A 47 -40.63 21.30 -0.16
N MET A 48 -40.48 20.02 -0.58
CA MET A 48 -41.02 19.23 -1.73
C MET A 48 -42.04 19.86 -2.71
N PRO A 49 -42.07 19.32 -3.94
CA PRO A 49 -43.12 18.37 -4.35
C PRO A 49 -42.48 17.04 -4.80
N GLU A 50 -42.83 15.87 -4.26
CA GLU A 50 -43.97 15.01 -4.66
C GLU A 50 -44.26 15.03 -6.17
N SER A 51 -43.71 14.03 -6.85
CA SER A 51 -44.36 13.38 -7.99
C SER A 51 -44.12 11.88 -7.85
N ASP A 52 -45.20 11.19 -7.54
CA ASP A 52 -45.36 9.74 -7.67
C ASP A 52 -44.96 9.31 -9.09
N ASP A 53 -44.13 8.30 -9.19
CA ASP A 53 -44.22 7.29 -10.24
C ASP A 53 -43.71 5.97 -9.66
N GLU A 54 -44.65 5.11 -9.33
CA GLU A 54 -44.42 3.68 -9.23
C GLU A 54 -44.06 3.17 -10.64
N GLU A 55 -42.80 2.81 -10.87
CA GLU A 55 -42.49 1.82 -11.89
C GLU A 55 -41.53 0.77 -11.31
N GLU A 56 -42.16 -0.36 -11.00
CA GLU A 56 -41.78 -1.68 -11.48
C GLU A 56 -40.31 -2.09 -11.33
N VAL A 57 -40.12 -3.06 -10.43
CA VAL A 57 -39.02 -4.02 -10.41
C VAL A 57 -38.72 -4.51 -11.83
N SER A 58 -37.69 -3.95 -12.44
CA SER A 58 -37.09 -4.49 -13.65
C SER A 58 -35.66 -4.89 -13.36
N ASP A 59 -35.38 -6.12 -13.74
CA ASP A 59 -34.12 -6.83 -13.62
C ASP A 59 -32.90 -5.92 -13.80
N VAL A 60 -31.90 -6.14 -12.95
CA VAL A 60 -30.61 -5.44 -12.94
C VAL A 60 -29.94 -5.65 -14.30
N ASP A 61 -30.24 -4.72 -15.20
CA ASP A 61 -29.98 -4.83 -16.62
C ASP A 61 -28.47 -4.83 -16.86
N ALA A 62 -28.02 -5.82 -17.63
CA ALA A 62 -26.64 -6.04 -18.09
C ALA A 62 -26.12 -4.94 -19.04
N LYS A 63 -26.42 -3.67 -18.79
CA LYS A 63 -26.22 -2.55 -19.72
C LYS A 63 -24.97 -1.71 -19.48
N ASP A 64 -24.29 -1.83 -18.35
CA ASP A 64 -22.98 -1.17 -18.13
C ASP A 64 -21.77 -2.00 -18.62
N LEU A 65 -22.01 -3.19 -19.16
CA LEU A 65 -20.98 -4.07 -19.72
C LEU A 65 -20.60 -3.76 -21.19
N LYS A 66 -20.91 -2.55 -21.69
CA LYS A 66 -20.64 -2.17 -23.09
C LYS A 66 -19.30 -1.47 -23.32
N THR A 67 -18.63 -1.00 -22.28
CA THR A 67 -17.34 -0.28 -22.40
C THR A 67 -16.13 -1.22 -22.44
N ALA A 68 -16.32 -2.52 -22.14
CA ALA A 68 -15.24 -3.51 -22.01
C ALA A 68 -14.95 -4.32 -23.29
N LYS A 69 -15.82 -4.30 -24.31
CA LYS A 69 -15.64 -5.12 -25.52
C LYS A 69 -14.49 -4.60 -26.38
N GLY A 70 -13.29 -5.15 -26.17
CA GLY A 70 -12.06 -4.89 -26.94
C GLY A 70 -10.83 -4.58 -26.10
N LEU A 71 -10.97 -4.44 -24.78
CA LEU A 71 -9.88 -4.16 -23.85
C LEU A 71 -9.23 -5.45 -23.33
N SER A 72 -7.99 -5.36 -22.83
CA SER A 72 -7.36 -6.49 -22.13
C SER A 72 -8.16 -6.89 -20.90
N ILE A 73 -8.05 -8.13 -20.45
CA ILE A 73 -8.75 -8.61 -19.23
C ILE A 73 -8.43 -7.69 -18.05
N HIS A 74 -7.16 -7.31 -17.89
CA HIS A 74 -6.71 -6.41 -16.83
C HIS A 74 -7.39 -5.03 -16.89
N ASP A 75 -7.48 -4.42 -18.08
CA ASP A 75 -8.16 -3.13 -18.25
C ASP A 75 -9.65 -3.20 -17.93
N GLN A 76 -10.31 -4.31 -18.30
CA GLN A 76 -11.71 -4.54 -17.96
C GLN A 76 -11.88 -4.65 -16.43
N LEU A 77 -11.03 -5.44 -15.77
CA LEU A 77 -11.03 -5.57 -14.31
C LEU A 77 -10.78 -4.23 -13.61
N LEU A 78 -9.86 -3.40 -14.12
CA LEU A 78 -9.65 -2.06 -13.59
C LEU A 78 -10.91 -1.21 -13.67
N VAL A 79 -11.63 -1.22 -14.80
CA VAL A 79 -12.89 -0.50 -14.94
C VAL A 79 -13.93 -0.99 -13.92
N PHE A 80 -14.06 -2.31 -13.76
CA PHE A 80 -14.98 -2.92 -12.80
C PHE A 80 -14.64 -2.57 -11.34
N PHE A 81 -13.38 -2.65 -10.94
CA PHE A 81 -12.97 -2.28 -9.58
C PHE A 81 -13.10 -0.79 -9.32
N ASN A 82 -12.79 0.07 -10.30
CA ASN A 82 -13.03 1.51 -10.15
C ASN A 82 -14.52 1.81 -9.97
N ASP A 83 -15.39 1.17 -10.76
CA ASP A 83 -16.84 1.30 -10.61
C ASP A 83 -17.33 0.83 -9.24
N PHE A 84 -16.86 -0.32 -8.77
CA PHE A 84 -17.15 -0.85 -7.43
C PHE A 84 -16.74 0.13 -6.32
N LEU A 85 -15.55 0.71 -6.42
CA LEU A 85 -15.01 1.66 -5.43
C LEU A 85 -15.72 3.02 -5.46
N GLN A 86 -16.24 3.46 -6.61
CA GLN A 86 -16.99 4.72 -6.74
C GLN A 86 -18.44 4.61 -6.27
N LYS A 87 -19.08 3.44 -6.48
CA LYS A 87 -20.49 3.21 -6.13
C LYS A 87 -20.73 2.97 -4.62
N GLU A 88 -19.76 3.31 -3.77
CA GLU A 88 -19.77 3.07 -2.31
C GLU A 88 -20.17 1.64 -1.90
N LYS A 89 -19.91 0.65 -2.75
CA LYS A 89 -20.17 -0.73 -2.37
C LYS A 89 -19.31 -1.09 -1.17
N SER A 90 -19.94 -1.69 -0.17
CA SER A 90 -19.30 -2.02 1.10
C SER A 90 -18.12 -2.96 0.85
N PRO A 91 -16.98 -2.83 1.57
CA PRO A 91 -15.90 -3.82 1.56
C PRO A 91 -16.39 -5.26 1.77
N ASN A 92 -17.53 -5.45 2.44
CA ASN A 92 -18.12 -6.77 2.67
C ASN A 92 -18.64 -7.45 1.40
N GLN A 93 -19.00 -6.68 0.36
CA GLN A 93 -19.47 -7.20 -0.92
C GLN A 93 -18.32 -7.50 -1.90
N LEU A 94 -17.08 -7.18 -1.52
CA LEU A 94 -15.92 -7.29 -2.40
C LEU A 94 -15.69 -8.74 -2.87
N VAL A 95 -15.77 -9.71 -1.96
CA VAL A 95 -15.49 -11.13 -2.29
C VAL A 95 -16.51 -11.67 -3.28
N GLU A 96 -17.80 -11.46 -3.02
CA GLU A 96 -18.89 -11.85 -3.94
C GLU A 96 -18.73 -11.16 -5.29
N TYR A 97 -18.36 -9.87 -5.28
CA TYR A 97 -18.09 -9.14 -6.50
C TYR A 97 -16.92 -9.74 -7.28
N MET A 98 -15.78 -10.02 -6.63
CA MET A 98 -14.62 -10.66 -7.26
C MET A 98 -14.96 -12.04 -7.84
N GLN A 99 -15.79 -12.84 -7.16
CA GLN A 99 -16.25 -14.14 -7.64
C GLN A 99 -17.17 -14.04 -8.87
N SER A 100 -17.85 -12.91 -9.05
CA SER A 100 -18.69 -12.67 -10.24
C SER A 100 -17.90 -12.23 -11.48
N LEU A 101 -16.63 -11.82 -11.31
CA LEU A 101 -15.78 -11.33 -12.39
C LEU A 101 -15.00 -12.47 -13.06
N SER A 102 -14.70 -12.30 -14.34
CA SER A 102 -13.82 -13.20 -15.10
C SER A 102 -12.36 -12.77 -14.96
N GLY A 103 -11.50 -13.68 -14.52
CA GLY A 103 -10.06 -13.48 -14.41
C GLY A 103 -9.42 -14.53 -13.50
N SER A 104 -8.11 -14.72 -13.61
CA SER A 104 -7.37 -15.51 -12.63
C SER A 104 -7.35 -14.79 -11.27
N PRO A 105 -7.18 -15.53 -10.15
CA PRO A 105 -7.05 -14.92 -8.82
C PRO A 105 -5.96 -13.83 -8.76
N GLN A 106 -4.83 -14.04 -9.46
CA GLN A 106 -3.75 -13.07 -9.54
C GLN A 106 -4.15 -11.82 -10.32
N GLU A 107 -4.84 -11.94 -11.46
CA GLU A 107 -5.32 -10.78 -12.23
C GLU A 107 -6.33 -9.95 -11.42
N LEU A 108 -7.24 -10.62 -10.71
CA LEU A 108 -8.21 -9.97 -9.83
C LEU A 108 -7.52 -9.18 -8.72
N MET A 109 -6.58 -9.80 -8.01
CA MET A 109 -5.84 -9.14 -6.93
C MET A 109 -4.97 -7.98 -7.45
N THR A 110 -4.33 -8.15 -8.61
CA THR A 110 -3.49 -7.12 -9.24
C THR A 110 -4.33 -5.91 -9.64
N ALA A 111 -5.46 -6.12 -10.31
CA ALA A 111 -6.35 -5.05 -10.73
C ALA A 111 -7.03 -4.36 -9.54
N LEU A 112 -7.41 -5.10 -8.49
CA LEU A 112 -7.92 -4.51 -7.24
C LEU A 112 -6.87 -3.61 -6.59
N PHE A 113 -5.65 -4.11 -6.41
CA PHE A 113 -4.57 -3.36 -5.78
C PHE A 113 -4.24 -2.09 -6.57
N GLU A 114 -4.13 -2.19 -7.90
CA GLU A 114 -3.92 -1.03 -8.74
C GLU A 114 -5.10 -0.05 -8.65
N ALA A 115 -6.35 -0.50 -8.69
CA ALA A 115 -7.51 0.37 -8.56
C ALA A 115 -7.56 1.13 -7.21
N LEU A 116 -7.11 0.50 -6.13
CA LEU A 116 -7.04 1.12 -4.80
C LEU A 116 -5.98 2.22 -4.70
N PHE A 117 -4.85 2.07 -5.40
CA PHE A 117 -3.64 2.88 -5.21
C PHE A 117 -3.15 3.58 -6.48
N LYS A 118 -3.96 3.60 -7.54
CA LYS A 118 -3.63 4.25 -8.81
C LYS A 118 -3.21 5.71 -8.58
N GLY A 119 -2.05 6.08 -9.12
CA GLY A 119 -1.53 7.44 -9.03
C GLY A 119 -0.93 7.83 -7.67
N VAL A 120 -0.79 6.89 -6.73
CA VAL A 120 -0.13 7.18 -5.45
C VAL A 120 1.35 7.52 -5.63
N GLY A 121 1.83 8.44 -4.81
CA GLY A 121 3.24 8.81 -4.70
C GLY A 121 3.69 8.77 -3.27
N LYS A 122 4.14 9.93 -2.76
CA LYS A 122 4.45 10.08 -1.34
C LYS A 122 3.23 9.81 -0.47
N GLY A 123 3.42 9.06 0.62
CA GLY A 123 2.35 8.64 1.52
C GLY A 123 1.65 7.36 1.10
N PHE A 124 2.27 6.53 0.26
CA PHE A 124 1.72 5.24 -0.17
C PHE A 124 1.34 4.35 1.01
N SER A 125 2.24 4.21 1.99
CA SER A 125 1.99 3.46 3.23
C SER A 125 0.74 3.92 3.99
N LYS A 126 0.51 5.24 4.04
CA LYS A 126 -0.67 5.83 4.70
C LYS A 126 -1.95 5.53 3.93
N GLU A 127 -1.90 5.52 2.60
CA GLU A 127 -3.07 5.20 1.79
C GLU A 127 -3.44 3.73 1.92
N VAL A 128 -2.45 2.83 1.99
CA VAL A 128 -2.65 1.42 2.31
C VAL A 128 -3.33 1.25 3.66
N ALA A 129 -2.86 1.94 4.71
CA ALA A 129 -3.47 1.87 6.04
C ALA A 129 -4.95 2.29 6.06
N LYS A 130 -5.37 3.25 5.21
CA LYS A 130 -6.77 3.67 5.09
C LYS A 130 -7.65 2.65 4.36
N LYS A 131 -7.09 1.96 3.37
CA LYS A 131 -7.82 1.06 2.47
C LYS A 131 -7.64 -0.42 2.82
N LYS A 132 -6.90 -0.73 3.89
CA LYS A 132 -6.56 -2.10 4.34
C LYS A 132 -7.75 -3.03 4.48
N ILE A 133 -8.93 -2.50 4.83
CA ILE A 133 -10.16 -3.30 4.94
C ILE A 133 -10.52 -4.02 3.63
N TYR A 134 -10.26 -3.43 2.46
CA TYR A 134 -10.48 -4.09 1.18
C TYR A 134 -9.47 -5.22 0.97
N LEU A 135 -8.21 -5.02 1.35
CA LEU A 135 -7.16 -6.02 1.25
C LEU A 135 -7.48 -7.21 2.17
N SER A 136 -7.81 -6.97 3.44
CA SER A 136 -8.21 -8.03 4.38
C SER A 136 -9.41 -8.83 3.90
N LYS A 137 -10.37 -8.20 3.21
CA LYS A 137 -11.53 -8.91 2.63
C LYS A 137 -11.12 -9.78 1.44
N ALA A 138 -10.22 -9.30 0.60
CA ALA A 138 -9.69 -10.06 -0.54
C ALA A 138 -8.86 -11.28 -0.10
N LEU A 139 -8.40 -11.33 1.16
CA LEU A 139 -7.65 -12.47 1.70
C LEU A 139 -8.49 -13.73 2.03
N GLN A 140 -9.79 -13.72 1.75
CA GLN A 140 -10.63 -14.92 1.89
C GLN A 140 -10.45 -15.93 0.76
N ILE A 141 -9.56 -15.64 -0.20
CA ILE A 141 -9.23 -16.48 -1.34
C ILE A 141 -7.97 -17.31 -1.00
N GLU A 142 -7.85 -18.52 -1.55
CA GLU A 142 -6.66 -19.36 -1.41
C GLU A 142 -5.40 -18.63 -1.93
N ASP A 143 -4.26 -18.83 -1.26
CA ASP A 143 -2.97 -18.19 -1.54
C ASP A 143 -2.97 -16.66 -1.59
N SER A 144 -4.03 -16.03 -1.08
CA SER A 144 -4.30 -14.60 -1.27
C SER A 144 -3.23 -13.67 -0.71
N GLN A 145 -2.52 -14.05 0.35
CA GLN A 145 -1.39 -13.26 0.86
C GLN A 145 -0.23 -13.21 -0.16
N LEU A 146 0.08 -14.34 -0.81
CA LEU A 146 1.09 -14.38 -1.87
C LEU A 146 0.60 -13.67 -3.13
N LEU A 147 -0.69 -13.78 -3.47
CA LEU A 147 -1.31 -13.03 -4.58
C LEU A 147 -1.20 -11.52 -4.34
N LEU A 148 -1.41 -11.06 -3.10
CA LEU A 148 -1.28 -9.66 -2.68
C LEU A 148 0.17 -9.18 -2.81
N LEU A 149 1.14 -9.95 -2.33
CA LEU A 149 2.57 -9.62 -2.48
C LEU A 149 2.99 -9.54 -3.96
N ASN A 150 2.50 -10.45 -4.79
CA ASN A 150 2.72 -10.38 -6.25
C ASN A 150 2.03 -9.16 -6.89
N ALA A 151 0.87 -8.74 -6.39
CA ALA A 151 0.19 -7.52 -6.83
C ALA A 151 0.99 -6.26 -6.43
N VAL A 152 1.61 -6.25 -5.24
CA VAL A 152 2.52 -5.17 -4.82
C VAL A 152 3.74 -5.08 -5.74
N ASP A 153 4.39 -6.21 -6.08
CA ASP A 153 5.50 -6.24 -7.05
C ASP A 153 5.05 -5.72 -8.42
N ALA A 154 3.91 -6.22 -8.92
CA ALA A 154 3.35 -5.79 -10.20
C ALA A 154 3.11 -4.28 -10.22
N PHE A 155 2.48 -3.73 -9.17
CA PHE A 155 2.23 -2.30 -8.99
C PHE A 155 3.53 -1.49 -9.02
N CYS A 156 4.55 -1.92 -8.28
CA CYS A 156 5.81 -1.20 -8.18
C CYS A 156 6.60 -1.10 -9.49
N LYS A 157 6.32 -1.96 -10.49
CA LYS A 157 6.95 -1.88 -11.83
C LYS A 157 6.57 -0.62 -12.59
N HIS A 158 5.41 -0.04 -12.29
CA HIS A 158 4.87 1.15 -12.95
C HIS A 158 4.52 2.29 -11.97
N ALA A 159 4.72 2.09 -10.66
CA ALA A 159 4.52 3.11 -9.65
C ALA A 159 5.59 4.22 -9.71
N SER A 160 5.26 5.36 -9.10
CA SER A 160 6.22 6.46 -8.97
C SER A 160 7.40 6.08 -8.07
N ALA A 161 8.57 6.69 -8.29
CA ALA A 161 9.75 6.45 -7.47
C ALA A 161 9.51 6.74 -5.98
N ASP A 162 8.63 7.67 -5.64
CA ASP A 162 8.27 7.97 -4.25
C ASP A 162 7.41 6.86 -3.63
N ALA A 163 6.47 6.27 -4.38
CA ALA A 163 5.73 5.10 -3.91
C ALA A 163 6.67 3.90 -3.70
N VAL A 164 7.58 3.63 -4.65
CA VAL A 164 8.54 2.52 -4.56
C VAL A 164 9.47 2.65 -3.35
N LYS A 165 9.80 3.86 -2.88
CA LYS A 165 10.57 4.07 -1.65
C LYS A 165 9.82 3.67 -0.38
N GLU A 166 8.49 3.75 -0.41
CA GLU A 166 7.65 3.42 0.74
C GLU A 166 7.19 1.96 0.76
N VAL A 167 7.61 1.11 -0.20
CA VAL A 167 7.17 -0.28 -0.27
C VAL A 167 7.46 -1.09 1.00
N ALA A 168 8.60 -0.84 1.66
CA ALA A 168 8.92 -1.50 2.94
C ALA A 168 7.97 -1.07 4.05
N LEU A 169 7.56 0.20 4.06
CA LEU A 169 6.55 0.72 5.00
C LEU A 169 5.17 0.14 4.70
N VAL A 170 4.84 -0.07 3.43
CA VAL A 170 3.61 -0.76 3.03
C VAL A 170 3.60 -2.19 3.57
N LEU A 171 4.66 -2.95 3.37
CA LEU A 171 4.76 -4.32 3.90
C LEU A 171 4.67 -4.33 5.42
N LYS A 172 5.33 -3.38 6.09
CA LYS A 172 5.22 -3.23 7.55
C LYS A 172 3.78 -2.97 8.01
N VAL A 173 3.06 -2.05 7.36
CA VAL A 173 1.65 -1.77 7.68
C VAL A 173 0.80 -3.02 7.55
N LEU A 174 1.00 -3.80 6.48
CA LEU A 174 0.25 -5.03 6.25
C LEU A 174 0.60 -6.13 7.26
N TYR A 175 1.87 -6.23 7.65
CA TYR A 175 2.32 -7.14 8.71
C TYR A 175 1.74 -6.74 10.09
N ASP A 176 1.89 -5.48 10.49
CA ASP A 176 1.40 -4.96 11.78
C ASP A 176 -0.13 -5.10 11.95
N ASP A 177 -0.87 -5.20 10.84
CA ASP A 177 -2.33 -5.33 10.79
C ASP A 177 -2.80 -6.79 10.58
N ASP A 178 -1.91 -7.78 10.73
CA ASP A 178 -2.19 -9.22 10.56
C ASP A 178 -2.74 -9.57 9.15
N ILE A 179 -2.36 -8.79 8.13
CA ILE A 179 -2.74 -9.03 6.72
C ILE A 179 -1.69 -9.89 6.02
N LEU A 180 -0.41 -9.77 6.42
CA LEU A 180 0.67 -10.58 5.88
C LEU A 180 1.42 -11.27 7.01
N GLU A 181 1.57 -12.58 6.89
CA GLU A 181 2.40 -13.38 7.78
C GLU A 181 3.87 -13.33 7.34
N GLU A 182 4.77 -13.46 8.31
CA GLU A 182 6.22 -13.40 8.09
C GLU A 182 6.73 -14.49 7.15
N ASP A 183 6.25 -15.73 7.32
CA ASP A 183 6.63 -16.86 6.48
C ASP A 183 6.30 -16.61 5.01
N VAL A 184 5.15 -15.98 4.74
CA VAL A 184 4.72 -15.64 3.40
C VAL A 184 5.59 -14.52 2.82
N ILE A 185 5.96 -13.53 3.63
CA ILE A 185 6.89 -12.46 3.24
C ILE A 185 8.28 -13.03 2.92
N PHE A 186 8.81 -13.92 3.76
CA PHE A 186 10.10 -14.58 3.55
C PHE A 186 10.10 -15.42 2.28
N HIS A 187 9.09 -16.28 2.12
CA HIS A 187 8.93 -17.12 0.94
C HIS A 187 8.91 -16.28 -0.34
N TRP A 188 8.14 -15.19 -0.35
CA TRP A 188 8.05 -14.30 -1.50
C TRP A 188 9.38 -13.58 -1.79
N TYR A 189 10.04 -13.03 -0.77
CA TYR A 189 11.29 -12.29 -0.92
C TYR A 189 12.44 -13.19 -1.41
N ASP A 190 12.58 -14.38 -0.82
CA ASP A 190 13.64 -15.32 -1.21
C ASP A 190 13.44 -15.83 -2.63
N ASN A 191 12.21 -16.23 -3.00
CA ASN A 191 11.90 -16.67 -4.36
C ASN A 191 12.22 -15.61 -5.43
N ARG A 192 12.06 -14.32 -5.09
CA ARG A 192 12.27 -13.21 -6.03
C ARG A 192 13.74 -12.78 -6.11
N THR A 193 14.51 -12.95 -5.04
CA THR A 193 15.93 -12.55 -4.97
C THR A 193 16.90 -13.67 -5.39
N LEU A 194 16.43 -14.92 -5.42
CA LEU A 194 17.20 -16.08 -5.89
C LEU A 194 17.18 -16.27 -7.42
N GLY A 195 16.35 -15.52 -8.16
CA GLY A 195 16.23 -15.60 -9.62
C GLY A 195 17.26 -14.77 -10.40
N ALA A 196 17.60 -15.17 -11.63
CA ALA A 196 18.61 -14.53 -12.49
C ALA A 196 18.32 -13.05 -12.88
N GLU A 197 17.06 -12.61 -12.76
CA GLU A 197 16.63 -11.22 -13.00
C GLU A 197 16.51 -10.39 -11.71
N GLY A 198 16.60 -11.03 -10.54
CA GLY A 198 16.13 -10.49 -9.28
C GLY A 198 17.25 -10.07 -8.36
N ASN A 199 17.79 -8.87 -8.53
CA ASN A 199 18.55 -8.16 -7.48
C ASN A 199 18.76 -6.66 -7.77
N ASN A 200 18.45 -6.18 -8.98
CA ASN A 200 18.73 -4.78 -9.37
C ASN A 200 17.52 -3.85 -9.36
N SER A 201 16.31 -4.34 -9.04
CA SER A 201 15.16 -3.44 -8.89
C SER A 201 15.30 -2.62 -7.61
N SER A 202 15.00 -1.32 -7.70
CA SER A 202 15.03 -0.41 -6.55
C SER A 202 14.08 -0.85 -5.43
N MET A 203 13.00 -1.57 -5.78
CA MET A 203 12.02 -2.08 -4.83
C MET A 203 12.66 -3.07 -3.84
N TRP A 204 13.38 -4.09 -4.35
CA TRP A 204 13.97 -5.12 -3.48
C TRP A 204 15.02 -4.55 -2.52
N LYS A 205 15.79 -3.55 -2.96
CA LYS A 205 16.74 -2.82 -2.11
C LYS A 205 16.05 -2.07 -0.98
N ASN A 206 14.86 -1.51 -1.24
CA ASN A 206 14.07 -0.84 -0.22
C ASN A 206 13.43 -1.82 0.77
N ILE A 207 13.02 -3.01 0.31
CA ILE A 207 12.39 -4.06 1.14
C ILE A 207 13.40 -4.74 2.06
N LYS A 208 14.65 -4.92 1.61
CA LYS A 208 15.67 -5.69 2.33
C LYS A 208 15.80 -5.36 3.83
N PRO A 209 15.91 -4.08 4.27
CA PRO A 209 16.03 -3.76 5.69
C PRO A 209 14.83 -4.22 6.54
N PHE A 210 13.63 -4.23 5.96
CA PHE A 210 12.43 -4.71 6.65
C PHE A 210 12.44 -6.23 6.83
N VAL A 211 12.86 -6.98 5.81
CA VAL A 211 12.98 -8.45 5.90
C VAL A 211 14.08 -8.87 6.89
N GLU A 212 15.21 -8.16 6.91
CA GLU A 212 16.28 -8.40 7.88
C GLU A 212 15.82 -8.09 9.32
N TRP A 213 15.04 -7.02 9.50
CA TRP A 213 14.42 -6.70 10.78
C TRP A 213 13.45 -7.80 11.24
N LEU A 214 12.54 -8.25 10.36
CA LEU A 214 11.59 -9.33 10.68
C LEU A 214 12.31 -10.60 11.13
N ARG A 215 13.34 -11.04 10.39
CA ARG A 215 14.13 -12.23 10.75
C ARG A 215 14.82 -12.12 12.10
N SER A 216 15.30 -10.92 12.45
CA SER A 216 15.97 -10.68 13.73
C SER A 216 14.99 -10.71 14.90
N ALA A 217 13.77 -10.22 14.70
CA ALA A 217 12.73 -10.21 15.73
C ALA A 217 12.25 -11.62 16.11
N GLU A 218 12.16 -12.53 15.13
CA GLU A 218 11.82 -13.94 15.37
C GLU A 218 12.95 -14.68 16.10
N SER A 219 14.20 -14.52 15.65
CA SER A 219 15.34 -15.23 16.28
C SER A 219 15.60 -14.84 17.74
N GLU A 220 15.21 -13.62 18.17
CA GLU A 220 15.32 -13.20 19.58
C GLU A 220 14.21 -13.82 20.47
N SER A 221 13.10 -14.26 19.87
CA SER A 221 11.94 -14.81 20.60
C SER A 221 12.05 -16.31 20.89
N GLU A 222 13.04 -17.02 20.33
CA GLU A 222 13.29 -18.45 20.51
C GLU A 222 14.34 -18.79 21.60
N GLU A 223 14.96 -17.79 22.24
CA GLU A 223 16.09 -17.98 23.18
C GLU A 223 15.74 -17.88 24.68
N ASP A 224 14.46 -17.83 25.08
CA ASP A 224 14.00 -17.81 26.49
C ASP A 224 13.10 -19.01 26.89
#